data_AF-A0A7K1SJS5-F1
#
_entry.id   AF-A0A7K1SJS5-F1
#
_cell.length_a   1.000
_cell.length_b   1.000
_cell.length_c   1.000
_cell.angle_alpha   90.00
_cell.angle_beta   90.00
_cell.angle_gamma   90.00
#
_symmetry.space_group_name_H-M   'P 1'
#
loop_
_entity.id
_entity.type
_entity.pdbx_description
1 polymer ?
#
loop_
_entity_poly.entity_id
_entity_poly.type
_entity_poly.pdbx_seq_one_letter_code
_entity_poly.pdbx_strand_id
1 'polypeptide(L)'
;MKKRTGLALLIGSFIVLGATLPPADPINQPTLKEAYKSYFPIGVAVNPRMIQPGPDAELIKVQFNSITPENAMKMGPIHPEENRYNWKDADAIADFAQQNNIKLRGHTLCWHNQTPRWFFTDSTGKTVSRDVLLTRLKRHITDVMGRYKGKIYAWDVVNEAVPDTGKSIYRQSKFYEIIGEDYIEKAFQYAHEADPSAQLFYNDYNTEDASKRNRIYQLLKKLKDKMVPIDGVGLQAHWSIYEPTRHELEESINKFASLGLKVQFTEVDVSVYPKEHERRERRDSDKSEFTPEIADKQAAHYKMLFEVFRKHRDKITGVTFWNLSDRYSWLDNFPVAGRKDYPLLFDQSGQPKKAFEGVVNF
;
A
#
# COMPACT_ATOMS: atom_id res chain seq x y z
N MET A 1 -82.53 42.37 29.39
CA MET A 1 -81.96 41.44 30.41
C MET A 1 -82.07 40.03 29.83
N LYS A 2 -81.07 39.16 29.67
CA LYS A 2 -79.63 39.11 29.95
C LYS A 2 -78.98 38.42 28.73
N LYS A 3 -77.89 38.97 28.21
CA LYS A 3 -77.05 38.35 27.18
C LYS A 3 -76.35 37.12 27.78
N ARG A 4 -76.38 35.98 27.08
CA ARG A 4 -75.51 34.81 27.36
C ARG A 4 -74.43 34.77 26.29
N THR A 5 -73.23 35.19 26.69
CA THR A 5 -71.95 34.95 26.02
C THR A 5 -71.46 33.55 26.38
N GLY A 6 -71.09 32.76 25.37
CA GLY A 6 -70.55 31.40 25.52
C GLY A 6 -69.37 31.18 24.56
N LEU A 7 -68.20 31.57 25.06
CA LEU A 7 -66.82 31.19 24.72
C LEU A 7 -66.61 30.22 23.53
N ALA A 8 -66.00 30.74 22.44
CA ALA A 8 -65.35 29.92 21.42
C ALA A 8 -63.91 29.59 21.87
N LEU A 9 -63.59 28.30 22.00
CA LEU A 9 -62.23 27.81 22.24
C LEU A 9 -61.43 27.92 20.92
N LEU A 10 -60.49 28.85 20.84
CA LEU A 10 -59.47 28.89 19.79
C LEU A 10 -58.37 27.87 20.16
N ILE A 11 -58.37 26.72 19.50
CA ILE A 11 -57.24 25.78 19.53
C ILE A 11 -56.17 26.38 18.61
N GLY A 12 -55.19 27.05 19.20
CA GLY A 12 -54.01 27.52 18.48
C GLY A 12 -53.14 26.33 18.08
N SER A 13 -53.13 26.01 16.78
CA SER A 13 -52.18 25.07 16.19
C SER A 13 -50.79 25.70 16.22
N PHE A 14 -49.96 25.32 17.20
CA PHE A 14 -48.53 25.56 17.13
C PHE A 14 -47.93 24.63 16.07
N ILE A 15 -47.76 25.14 14.85
CA ILE A 15 -46.85 24.55 13.87
C ILE A 15 -45.45 24.85 14.39
N VAL A 16 -44.82 23.86 15.03
CA VAL A 16 -43.37 23.87 15.23
C VAL A 16 -42.77 23.70 13.84
N LEU A 17 -42.42 24.81 13.19
CA LEU A 17 -41.45 24.78 12.11
C LEU A 17 -40.15 24.28 12.72
N GLY A 18 -39.89 22.98 12.60
CA GLY A 18 -38.56 22.45 12.80
C GLY A 18 -37.66 23.16 11.81
N ALA A 19 -36.82 24.06 12.30
CA ALA A 19 -35.72 24.59 11.52
C ALA A 19 -34.84 23.40 11.18
N THR A 20 -35.03 22.82 10.00
CA THR A 20 -34.03 21.95 9.40
C THR A 20 -32.81 22.83 9.19
N LEU A 21 -31.82 22.68 10.06
CA LEU A 21 -30.49 23.17 9.77
C LEU A 21 -30.14 22.66 8.36
N PRO A 22 -29.69 23.53 7.43
CA PRO A 22 -29.14 23.03 6.20
C PRO A 22 -28.07 21.99 6.54
N PRO A 23 -27.93 20.89 5.77
CA PRO A 23 -26.78 20.02 5.94
C PRO A 23 -25.55 20.92 5.96
N ALA A 24 -24.70 20.78 6.98
CA ALA A 24 -23.45 21.51 7.04
C ALA A 24 -22.79 21.34 5.67
N ASP A 25 -22.44 22.47 5.02
CA ASP A 25 -21.60 22.43 3.82
C ASP A 25 -20.48 21.44 4.11
N PRO A 26 -20.23 20.42 3.25
CA PRO A 26 -19.08 19.57 3.45
C PRO A 26 -17.90 20.54 3.53
N ILE A 27 -17.24 20.56 4.68
CA ILE A 27 -16.05 21.37 4.91
C ILE A 27 -15.23 21.22 3.63
N ASN A 28 -14.89 22.35 2.99
CA ASN A 28 -14.19 22.42 1.72
C ASN A 28 -12.76 21.87 1.89
N GLN A 29 -12.64 20.58 2.25
CA GLN A 29 -11.41 19.89 2.59
C GLN A 29 -10.72 19.54 1.28
N PRO A 30 -9.41 19.82 1.16
CA PRO A 30 -8.68 19.45 -0.04
C PRO A 30 -8.68 17.94 -0.20
N THR A 31 -8.69 17.46 -1.44
CA THR A 31 -8.42 16.05 -1.72
C THR A 31 -6.99 15.69 -1.31
N LEU A 32 -6.71 14.39 -1.08
CA LEU A 32 -5.36 13.92 -0.74
C LEU A 32 -4.32 14.38 -1.78
N LYS A 33 -4.59 14.18 -3.08
CA LYS A 33 -3.68 14.61 -4.15
C LYS A 33 -3.47 16.12 -4.21
N GLU A 34 -4.46 16.93 -3.83
CA GLU A 34 -4.34 18.39 -3.79
C GLU A 34 -3.52 18.86 -2.60
N ALA A 35 -3.79 18.32 -1.40
CA ALA A 35 -3.06 18.65 -0.18
C ALA A 35 -1.54 18.34 -0.32
N TYR A 36 -1.20 17.29 -1.08
CA TYR A 36 0.18 16.83 -1.24
C TYR A 36 0.81 17.17 -2.61
N LYS A 37 0.16 18.00 -3.45
CA LYS A 37 0.64 18.31 -4.82
C LYS A 37 2.08 18.84 -4.88
N SER A 38 2.51 19.57 -3.85
CA SER A 38 3.86 20.14 -3.73
C SER A 38 4.83 19.25 -2.95
N TYR A 39 4.39 18.08 -2.50
CA TYR A 39 5.17 17.16 -1.66
C TYR A 39 5.57 15.92 -2.46
N PHE A 40 4.60 15.04 -2.74
CA PHE A 40 4.81 13.77 -3.41
C PHE A 40 3.47 13.22 -3.94
N PRO A 41 3.49 12.27 -4.90
CA PRO A 41 2.29 11.54 -5.29
C PRO A 41 1.66 10.79 -4.11
N ILE A 42 0.32 10.84 -4.05
CA ILE A 42 -0.49 10.04 -3.13
C ILE A 42 -1.15 8.93 -3.93
N GLY A 43 -0.87 7.69 -3.54
CA GLY A 43 -1.34 6.50 -4.22
C GLY A 43 -2.26 5.62 -3.41
N VAL A 44 -2.88 4.66 -4.09
CA VAL A 44 -3.72 3.63 -3.48
C VAL A 44 -3.56 2.30 -4.19
N ALA A 45 -3.52 1.21 -3.44
CA ALA A 45 -3.57 -0.14 -4.01
C ALA A 45 -4.99 -0.47 -4.48
N VAL A 46 -5.10 -1.00 -5.69
CA VAL A 46 -6.37 -1.28 -6.37
C VAL A 46 -6.42 -2.71 -6.87
N ASN A 47 -7.64 -3.22 -7.01
CA ASN A 47 -7.92 -4.46 -7.71
C ASN A 47 -8.86 -4.20 -8.91
N PRO A 48 -9.04 -5.17 -9.82
CA PRO A 48 -9.80 -4.96 -11.06
C PRO A 48 -11.27 -4.56 -10.86
N ARG A 49 -11.86 -4.83 -9.69
CA ARG A 49 -13.25 -4.45 -9.40
C ARG A 49 -13.37 -2.96 -9.09
N MET A 50 -12.38 -2.40 -8.38
CA MET A 50 -12.38 -1.00 -7.94
C MET A 50 -12.22 0.00 -9.09
N ILE A 51 -11.64 -0.43 -10.22
CA ILE A 51 -11.44 0.41 -11.41
C ILE A 51 -12.62 0.38 -12.40
N GLN A 52 -13.66 -0.41 -12.11
CA GLN A 52 -14.89 -0.42 -12.91
C GLN A 52 -15.71 0.86 -12.62
N PRO A 53 -16.54 1.33 -13.58
CA PRO A 53 -17.40 2.49 -13.33
C PRO A 53 -18.24 2.33 -12.06
N GLY A 54 -18.07 3.24 -11.11
CA GLY A 54 -18.73 3.17 -9.82
C GLY A 54 -18.03 4.03 -8.75
N PRO A 55 -18.57 4.01 -7.51
CA PRO A 55 -18.10 4.88 -6.42
C PRO A 55 -16.60 4.74 -6.12
N ASP A 56 -16.07 3.51 -6.18
CA ASP A 56 -14.65 3.26 -5.89
C ASP A 56 -13.74 3.92 -6.95
N ALA A 57 -14.08 3.80 -8.24
CA ALA A 57 -13.33 4.44 -9.32
C ALA A 57 -13.40 5.97 -9.23
N GLU A 58 -14.56 6.54 -8.88
CA GLU A 58 -14.68 7.99 -8.65
C GLU A 58 -13.84 8.44 -7.47
N LEU A 59 -13.89 7.71 -6.35
CA LEU A 59 -13.07 8.01 -5.18
C LEU A 59 -11.57 7.97 -5.52
N ILE A 60 -11.13 6.96 -6.29
CA ILE A 60 -9.75 6.85 -6.76
C ILE A 60 -9.35 8.10 -7.57
N LYS A 61 -10.16 8.48 -8.57
CA LYS A 61 -9.89 9.64 -9.43
C LYS A 61 -9.88 10.96 -8.67
N VAL A 62 -10.75 11.12 -7.67
CA VAL A 62 -10.85 12.35 -6.87
C VAL A 62 -9.64 12.46 -5.94
N GLN A 63 -9.28 11.40 -5.23
CA GLN A 63 -8.35 11.48 -4.11
C GLN A 63 -6.88 11.21 -4.48
N PHE A 64 -6.62 10.38 -5.49
CA PHE A 64 -5.27 9.83 -5.73
C PHE A 64 -4.69 10.24 -7.09
N ASN A 65 -3.37 10.25 -7.20
CA ASN A 65 -2.63 10.50 -8.45
C ASN A 65 -1.55 9.42 -8.73
N SER A 66 -1.57 8.33 -7.98
CA SER A 66 -0.83 7.09 -8.26
C SER A 66 -1.69 5.87 -7.90
N ILE A 67 -1.47 4.71 -8.53
CA ILE A 67 -2.05 3.44 -8.12
C ILE A 67 -1.04 2.29 -8.15
N THR A 68 -1.32 1.24 -7.37
CA THR A 68 -0.60 -0.05 -7.38
C THR A 68 -1.60 -1.17 -7.64
N PRO A 69 -1.31 -2.15 -8.52
CA PRO A 69 -2.09 -3.38 -8.57
C PRO A 69 -1.81 -4.20 -7.30
N GLU A 70 -2.81 -4.35 -6.44
CA GLU A 70 -2.69 -5.07 -5.16
C GLU A 70 -2.20 -6.52 -5.34
N ASN A 71 -2.65 -7.18 -6.41
CA ASN A 71 -2.29 -8.56 -6.73
C ASN A 71 -2.03 -8.82 -8.23
N ALA A 72 -2.67 -8.08 -9.13
CA ALA A 72 -2.69 -8.42 -10.56
C ALA A 72 -1.31 -8.44 -11.24
N MET A 73 -0.31 -7.75 -10.69
CA MET A 73 1.06 -7.73 -11.20
C MET A 73 2.06 -8.59 -10.41
N LYS A 74 1.60 -9.35 -9.41
CA LYS A 74 2.45 -10.31 -8.70
C LYS A 74 2.78 -11.49 -9.62
N MET A 75 3.91 -12.14 -9.36
CA MET A 75 4.47 -13.20 -10.21
C MET A 75 3.44 -14.29 -10.56
N GLY A 76 2.70 -14.79 -9.57
CA GLY A 76 1.72 -15.84 -9.78
C GLY A 76 0.48 -15.43 -10.58
N PRO A 77 -0.21 -14.34 -10.19
CA PRO A 77 -1.31 -13.80 -10.95
C PRO A 77 -0.96 -13.47 -12.40
N ILE A 78 0.22 -12.89 -12.67
CA ILE A 78 0.58 -12.43 -14.02
C ILE A 78 1.25 -13.51 -14.89
N HIS A 79 2.05 -14.40 -14.31
CA HIS A 79 2.81 -15.44 -15.03
C HIS A 79 2.59 -16.84 -14.45
N PRO A 80 1.35 -17.35 -14.45
CA PRO A 80 0.96 -18.56 -13.72
C PRO A 80 1.61 -19.85 -14.25
N GLU A 81 1.99 -19.92 -15.52
CA GLU A 81 2.63 -21.08 -16.16
C GLU A 81 3.74 -20.63 -17.11
N GLU A 82 4.76 -21.46 -17.32
CA GLU A 82 6.01 -21.11 -18.04
C GLU A 82 5.80 -20.49 -19.44
N ASN A 83 4.71 -20.86 -20.12
CA ASN A 83 4.40 -20.35 -21.46
C ASN A 83 3.03 -19.66 -21.52
N ARG A 84 2.47 -19.24 -20.37
CA ARG A 84 1.19 -18.53 -20.31
C ARG A 84 1.23 -17.38 -19.31
N TYR A 85 0.97 -16.19 -19.83
CA TYR A 85 0.69 -15.01 -19.03
C TYR A 85 -0.81 -14.75 -18.91
N ASN A 86 -1.22 -14.14 -17.81
CA ASN A 86 -2.55 -13.60 -17.61
C ASN A 86 -2.46 -12.07 -17.51
N TRP A 87 -2.63 -11.40 -18.66
CA TRP A 87 -2.49 -9.94 -18.75
C TRP A 87 -3.75 -9.16 -18.40
N LYS A 88 -4.93 -9.81 -18.47
CA LYS A 88 -6.24 -9.14 -18.46
C LYS A 88 -6.39 -8.10 -17.35
N ASP A 89 -6.12 -8.50 -16.11
CA ASP A 89 -6.37 -7.67 -14.93
C ASP A 89 -5.32 -6.56 -14.80
N ALA A 90 -4.06 -6.86 -15.10
CA ALA A 90 -2.97 -5.90 -15.05
C ALA A 90 -3.06 -4.87 -16.19
N ASP A 91 -3.49 -5.28 -17.39
CA ASP A 91 -3.81 -4.39 -18.52
C ASP A 91 -4.94 -3.44 -18.16
N ALA A 92 -6.05 -3.95 -17.61
CA ALA A 92 -7.18 -3.11 -17.22
C ALA A 92 -6.79 -2.03 -16.21
N ILE A 93 -5.93 -2.35 -15.23
CA ILE A 93 -5.42 -1.37 -14.26
C ILE A 93 -4.47 -0.37 -14.93
N ALA A 94 -3.61 -0.82 -15.85
CA ALA A 94 -2.74 0.07 -16.60
C ALA A 94 -3.52 1.04 -17.50
N ASP A 95 -4.55 0.54 -18.18
CA ASP A 95 -5.42 1.36 -19.03
C ASP A 95 -6.21 2.37 -18.19
N PHE A 96 -6.75 1.97 -17.04
CA PHE A 96 -7.39 2.90 -16.10
C PHE A 96 -6.43 4.00 -15.65
N ALA A 97 -5.17 3.65 -15.33
CA ALA A 97 -4.16 4.63 -14.94
C ALA A 97 -3.91 5.65 -16.07
N GLN A 98 -3.70 5.17 -17.30
CA GLN A 98 -3.43 6.02 -18.46
C GLN A 98 -4.61 6.92 -18.82
N GLN A 99 -5.83 6.37 -18.87
CA GLN A 99 -7.05 7.12 -19.21
C GLN A 99 -7.35 8.26 -18.23
N ASN A 100 -6.93 8.11 -16.98
CA ASN A 100 -7.19 9.09 -15.92
C ASN A 100 -5.95 9.92 -15.54
N ASN A 101 -4.85 9.80 -16.29
CA ASN A 101 -3.57 10.48 -16.02
C ASN A 101 -3.06 10.23 -14.58
N ILE A 102 -3.18 8.99 -14.12
CA ILE A 102 -2.74 8.50 -12.82
C ILE A 102 -1.44 7.71 -13.01
N LYS A 103 -0.45 7.93 -12.14
CA LYS A 103 0.81 7.17 -12.18
C LYS A 103 0.59 5.71 -11.81
N LEU A 104 1.31 4.78 -12.43
CA LEU A 104 1.27 3.36 -12.07
C LEU A 104 2.62 2.90 -11.52
N ARG A 105 2.60 2.31 -10.32
CA ARG A 105 3.72 1.54 -9.75
C ARG A 105 3.47 0.05 -9.95
N GLY A 106 4.48 -0.67 -10.43
CA GLY A 106 4.40 -2.11 -10.65
C GLY A 106 4.83 -2.88 -9.41
N HIS A 107 3.99 -3.82 -8.97
CA HIS A 107 4.21 -4.64 -7.78
C HIS A 107 3.83 -6.10 -8.07
N THR A 108 4.75 -7.07 -8.13
CA THR A 108 6.22 -6.99 -7.97
C THR A 108 6.88 -8.10 -8.80
N LEU A 109 8.14 -7.93 -9.18
CA LEU A 109 8.85 -8.76 -10.17
C LEU A 109 9.55 -10.00 -9.57
N CYS A 110 9.95 -9.94 -8.31
CA CYS A 110 10.63 -11.03 -7.62
C CYS A 110 10.23 -11.08 -6.15
N TRP A 111 9.39 -12.05 -5.79
CA TRP A 111 8.88 -12.20 -4.43
C TRP A 111 8.78 -13.66 -4.00
N HIS A 112 9.20 -13.96 -2.77
CA HIS A 112 9.15 -15.32 -2.25
C HIS A 112 7.72 -15.84 -2.04
N ASN A 113 6.77 -14.93 -1.76
CA ASN A 113 5.38 -15.25 -1.59
C ASN A 113 4.66 -15.14 -2.95
N GLN A 114 3.85 -16.13 -3.31
CA GLN A 114 3.09 -16.16 -4.58
C GLN A 114 3.91 -16.28 -5.89
N THR A 115 5.16 -16.77 -5.84
CA THR A 115 5.83 -17.26 -7.06
C THR A 115 5.29 -18.65 -7.44
N PRO A 116 4.85 -18.87 -8.70
CA PRO A 116 4.42 -20.18 -9.15
C PRO A 116 5.48 -21.25 -9.03
N ARG A 117 5.05 -22.47 -8.70
CA ARG A 117 5.93 -23.63 -8.55
C ARG A 117 6.81 -23.87 -9.79
N TRP A 118 6.29 -23.61 -10.99
CA TRP A 118 7.02 -23.88 -12.24
C TRP A 118 8.33 -23.11 -12.34
N PHE A 119 8.52 -21.99 -11.64
CA PHE A 119 9.83 -21.32 -11.60
C PHE A 119 10.90 -22.26 -11.04
N PHE A 120 10.59 -22.96 -9.95
CA PHE A 120 11.54 -23.67 -9.13
C PHE A 120 11.70 -25.15 -9.48
N THR A 121 10.76 -25.73 -10.24
CA THR A 121 10.80 -27.16 -10.58
C THR A 121 10.76 -27.44 -12.07
N ASP A 122 11.30 -28.59 -12.48
CA ASP A 122 11.14 -29.15 -13.82
C ASP A 122 9.79 -29.88 -13.98
N SER A 123 9.56 -30.48 -15.15
CA SER A 123 8.34 -31.24 -15.47
C SER A 123 8.17 -32.52 -14.63
N THR A 124 9.24 -33.01 -13.98
CA THR A 124 9.20 -34.15 -13.06
C THR A 124 9.02 -33.72 -11.60
N GLY A 125 8.97 -32.40 -11.35
CA GLY A 125 8.82 -31.83 -10.02
C GLY A 125 10.13 -31.68 -9.24
N LYS A 126 11.29 -31.94 -9.85
CA LYS A 126 12.61 -31.76 -9.22
C LYS A 126 13.03 -30.30 -9.26
N THR A 127 13.77 -29.85 -8.24
CA THR A 127 14.35 -28.51 -8.19
C THR A 127 15.26 -28.26 -9.40
N VAL A 128 15.06 -27.13 -10.07
CA VAL A 128 15.88 -26.76 -11.23
C VAL A 128 17.26 -26.25 -10.83
N SER A 129 18.19 -26.21 -11.80
CA SER A 129 19.49 -25.60 -11.59
C SER A 129 19.40 -24.07 -11.45
N ARG A 130 20.45 -23.49 -10.88
CA ARG A 130 20.67 -22.03 -10.83
C ARG A 130 20.45 -21.35 -12.18
N ASP A 131 21.07 -21.87 -13.25
CA ASP A 131 21.03 -21.24 -14.57
C ASP A 131 19.62 -21.25 -15.17
N VAL A 132 18.86 -22.32 -14.94
CA VAL A 132 17.45 -22.40 -15.36
C VAL A 132 16.62 -21.36 -14.60
N LEU A 133 16.78 -21.24 -13.29
CA LEU A 133 16.02 -20.26 -12.51
C LEU A 133 16.39 -18.81 -12.87
N LEU A 134 17.67 -18.51 -13.10
CA LEU A 134 18.10 -17.19 -13.59
C LEU A 134 17.51 -16.88 -14.96
N THR A 135 17.49 -17.85 -15.88
CA THR A 135 16.89 -17.68 -17.21
C THR A 135 15.39 -17.40 -17.12
N ARG A 136 14.67 -18.15 -16.27
CA ARG A 136 13.24 -17.96 -16.02
C ARG A 136 12.94 -16.60 -15.38
N LEU A 137 13.74 -16.19 -14.40
CA LEU A 137 13.63 -14.88 -13.76
C LEU A 137 13.88 -13.74 -14.75
N LYS A 138 14.94 -13.83 -15.55
CA LYS A 138 15.24 -12.84 -16.60
C LYS A 138 14.08 -12.71 -17.59
N ARG A 139 13.61 -13.84 -18.14
CA ARG A 139 12.48 -13.86 -19.07
C ARG A 139 11.23 -13.22 -18.47
N HIS A 140 10.86 -13.59 -17.24
CA HIS A 140 9.71 -13.01 -16.55
C HIS A 140 9.82 -11.49 -16.42
N ILE A 141 10.98 -10.99 -15.94
CA ILE A 141 11.21 -9.56 -15.77
C ILE A 141 11.14 -8.83 -17.11
N THR A 142 11.84 -9.35 -18.13
CA THR A 142 11.87 -8.75 -19.48
C THR A 142 10.48 -8.70 -20.10
N ASP A 143 9.70 -9.78 -20.04
CA ASP A 143 8.37 -9.84 -20.66
C ASP A 143 7.39 -8.90 -19.95
N VAL A 144 7.36 -8.91 -18.61
CA VAL A 144 6.45 -8.07 -17.81
C VAL A 144 6.79 -6.60 -17.94
N MET A 145 8.06 -6.22 -17.71
CA MET A 145 8.46 -4.81 -17.86
C MET A 145 8.37 -4.34 -19.30
N GLY A 146 8.73 -5.19 -20.27
CA GLY A 146 8.64 -4.88 -21.69
C GLY A 146 7.21 -4.55 -22.12
N ARG A 147 6.21 -5.27 -21.61
CA ARG A 147 4.79 -5.00 -21.89
C ARG A 147 4.33 -3.63 -21.37
N TYR A 148 4.79 -3.23 -20.19
CA TYR A 148 4.38 -1.99 -19.53
C TYR A 148 5.39 -0.86 -19.66
N LYS A 149 6.36 -0.99 -20.58
CA LYS A 149 7.41 -0.01 -20.82
C LYS A 149 6.82 1.38 -21.08
N GLY A 150 7.28 2.37 -20.34
CA GLY A 150 6.77 3.74 -20.41
C GLY A 150 5.38 3.97 -19.80
N LYS A 151 4.69 2.93 -19.31
CA LYS A 151 3.41 3.06 -18.57
C LYS A 151 3.60 3.07 -17.06
N ILE A 152 4.70 2.49 -16.57
CA ILE A 152 5.02 2.34 -15.14
C ILE A 152 6.19 3.26 -14.79
N TYR A 153 6.03 4.09 -13.75
CA TYR A 153 7.08 5.01 -13.32
C TYR A 153 8.08 4.36 -12.36
N ALA A 154 7.64 3.36 -11.59
CA ALA A 154 8.45 2.68 -10.59
C ALA A 154 8.06 1.20 -10.46
N TRP A 155 9.04 0.34 -10.26
CA TRP A 155 8.88 -1.09 -10.03
C TRP A 155 9.44 -1.51 -8.69
N ASP A 156 8.65 -2.25 -7.92
CA ASP A 156 9.16 -3.08 -6.84
C ASP A 156 9.83 -4.31 -7.49
N VAL A 157 11.15 -4.24 -7.68
CA VAL A 157 11.92 -5.27 -8.39
C VAL A 157 12.07 -6.52 -7.53
N VAL A 158 12.46 -6.32 -6.27
CA VAL A 158 12.57 -7.40 -5.28
C VAL A 158 11.79 -7.00 -4.03
N ASN A 159 10.91 -7.89 -3.59
CA ASN A 159 10.09 -7.70 -2.42
C ASN A 159 10.51 -8.66 -1.29
N GLU A 160 10.70 -8.13 -0.08
CA GLU A 160 10.84 -8.88 1.18
C GLU A 160 11.98 -9.93 1.19
N ALA A 161 13.16 -9.57 0.69
CA ALA A 161 14.31 -10.48 0.62
C ALA A 161 15.09 -10.57 1.94
N VAL A 162 14.74 -9.78 2.96
CA VAL A 162 15.40 -9.76 4.27
C VAL A 162 14.50 -10.44 5.31
N PRO A 163 15.04 -11.29 6.20
CA PRO A 163 14.25 -11.98 7.21
C PRO A 163 13.92 -11.07 8.39
N ASP A 164 12.81 -11.35 9.07
CA ASP A 164 12.35 -10.59 10.24
C ASP A 164 13.26 -10.77 11.45
N THR A 165 13.90 -11.93 11.58
CA THR A 165 14.77 -12.27 12.71
C THR A 165 16.08 -12.92 12.25
N GLY A 166 17.00 -13.08 13.19
CA GLY A 166 18.30 -13.73 12.96
C GLY A 166 19.39 -12.78 12.46
N LYS A 167 20.58 -13.37 12.21
CA LYS A 167 21.79 -12.64 11.80
C LYS A 167 21.97 -12.54 10.28
N SER A 168 21.28 -13.39 9.51
CA SER A 168 21.38 -13.37 8.04
C SER A 168 20.72 -12.14 7.47
N ILE A 169 21.36 -11.47 6.52
CA ILE A 169 20.73 -10.39 5.73
C ILE A 169 19.82 -10.92 4.62
N TYR A 170 19.87 -12.24 4.32
CA TYR A 170 19.07 -12.85 3.27
C TYR A 170 18.06 -13.85 3.82
N ARG A 171 16.80 -13.70 3.39
CA ARG A 171 15.72 -14.65 3.61
C ARG A 171 16.04 -15.94 2.86
N GLN A 172 15.84 -17.08 3.51
CA GLN A 172 16.02 -18.40 2.92
C GLN A 172 14.83 -18.75 2.01
N SER A 173 14.67 -18.01 0.92
CA SER A 173 13.64 -18.26 -0.10
C SER A 173 14.15 -19.28 -1.12
N LYS A 174 13.25 -19.87 -1.93
CA LYS A 174 13.66 -20.75 -3.03
C LYS A 174 14.58 -20.06 -4.04
N PHE A 175 14.42 -18.76 -4.26
CA PHE A 175 15.37 -17.98 -5.06
C PHE A 175 16.77 -17.99 -4.43
N TYR A 176 16.87 -17.72 -3.13
CA TYR A 176 18.14 -17.75 -2.42
C TYR A 176 18.76 -19.14 -2.35
N GLU A 177 17.97 -20.18 -2.06
CA GLU A 177 18.45 -21.57 -1.96
C GLU A 177 18.98 -22.13 -3.29
N ILE A 178 18.34 -21.78 -4.41
CA ILE A 178 18.67 -22.33 -5.74
C ILE A 178 19.72 -21.48 -6.45
N ILE A 179 19.61 -20.15 -6.38
CA ILE A 179 20.56 -19.24 -7.02
C ILE A 179 21.69 -18.91 -6.04
N GLY A 180 21.37 -18.32 -4.90
CA GLY A 180 22.33 -17.70 -3.99
C GLY A 180 22.10 -16.19 -3.89
N GLU A 181 22.95 -15.48 -3.14
CA GLU A 181 22.71 -14.07 -2.80
C GLU A 181 22.53 -13.11 -3.99
N ASP A 182 23.14 -13.42 -5.13
CA ASP A 182 23.17 -12.54 -6.30
C ASP A 182 21.87 -12.56 -7.14
N TYR A 183 20.86 -13.34 -6.76
CA TYR A 183 19.54 -13.27 -7.42
C TYR A 183 18.94 -11.86 -7.37
N ILE A 184 19.20 -11.13 -6.28
CA ILE A 184 18.72 -9.75 -6.09
C ILE A 184 19.43 -8.82 -7.08
N GLU A 185 20.76 -8.91 -7.16
CA GLU A 185 21.58 -8.13 -8.10
C GLU A 185 21.15 -8.39 -9.54
N LYS A 186 20.93 -9.66 -9.88
CA LYS A 186 20.47 -10.08 -11.21
C LYS A 186 19.08 -9.55 -11.53
N ALA A 187 18.13 -9.59 -10.59
CA ALA A 187 16.80 -9.04 -10.80
C ALA A 187 16.84 -7.54 -11.16
N PHE A 188 17.64 -6.74 -10.44
CA PHE A 188 17.82 -5.32 -10.76
C PHE A 188 18.51 -5.09 -12.10
N GLN A 189 19.55 -5.87 -12.44
CA GLN A 189 20.20 -5.81 -13.75
C GLN A 189 19.21 -6.10 -14.88
N TYR A 190 18.42 -7.17 -14.76
CA TYR A 190 17.41 -7.53 -15.77
C TYR A 190 16.31 -6.47 -15.89
N ALA A 191 15.89 -5.88 -14.76
CA ALA A 191 14.89 -4.84 -14.76
C ALA A 191 15.39 -3.58 -15.48
N HIS A 192 16.63 -3.16 -15.19
CA HIS A 192 17.24 -2.02 -15.86
C HIS A 192 17.47 -2.27 -17.36
N GLU A 193 17.88 -3.49 -17.74
CA GLU A 193 17.99 -3.88 -19.16
C GLU A 193 16.64 -3.78 -19.90
N ALA A 194 15.54 -4.16 -19.25
CA ALA A 194 14.20 -4.16 -19.87
C ALA A 194 13.64 -2.73 -20.06
N ASP A 195 13.72 -1.91 -19.01
CA ASP A 195 13.31 -0.51 -19.04
C ASP A 195 14.24 0.38 -18.20
N PRO A 196 15.27 0.98 -18.83
CA PRO A 196 16.18 1.90 -18.15
C PRO A 196 15.53 3.19 -17.63
N SER A 197 14.31 3.51 -18.08
CA SER A 197 13.61 4.74 -17.71
C SER A 197 12.75 4.60 -16.45
N ALA A 198 12.37 3.37 -16.09
CA ALA A 198 11.59 3.09 -14.90
C ALA A 198 12.49 3.14 -13.66
N GLN A 199 11.98 3.68 -12.56
CA GLN A 199 12.69 3.69 -11.30
C GLN A 199 12.63 2.31 -10.61
N LEU A 200 13.75 1.83 -10.11
CA LEU A 200 13.86 0.48 -9.56
C LEU A 200 13.98 0.49 -8.03
N PHE A 201 13.05 -0.17 -7.36
CA PHE A 201 12.92 -0.19 -5.90
C PHE A 201 13.11 -1.59 -5.31
N TYR A 202 13.74 -1.64 -4.13
CA TYR A 202 13.62 -2.74 -3.18
C TYR A 202 12.48 -2.42 -2.21
N ASN A 203 11.53 -3.33 -1.98
CA ASN A 203 10.36 -3.09 -1.11
C ASN A 203 10.32 -4.09 0.06
N ASP A 204 10.01 -3.63 1.28
CA ASP A 204 9.95 -4.49 2.47
C ASP A 204 9.11 -3.89 3.61
N TYR A 205 8.61 -4.75 4.51
CA TYR A 205 7.93 -4.38 5.76
C TYR A 205 8.87 -4.39 6.97
N ASN A 206 8.39 -3.92 8.13
CA ASN A 206 9.13 -3.85 9.39
C ASN A 206 10.43 -3.02 9.26
N THR A 207 10.42 -2.01 8.41
CA THR A 207 11.58 -1.15 8.16
C THR A 207 11.86 -0.18 9.31
N GLU A 208 10.88 0.00 10.18
CA GLU A 208 10.92 0.71 11.45
C GLU A 208 11.65 -0.07 12.55
N ASP A 209 11.65 -1.41 12.50
CA ASP A 209 12.36 -2.25 13.46
C ASP A 209 13.87 -2.09 13.28
N ALA A 210 14.58 -1.68 14.34
CA ALA A 210 16.00 -1.37 14.26
C ALA A 210 16.86 -2.55 13.74
N SER A 211 16.48 -3.78 14.10
CA SER A 211 17.21 -4.99 13.71
C SER A 211 17.06 -5.27 12.21
N LYS A 212 15.82 -5.32 11.71
CA LYS A 212 15.54 -5.54 10.29
C LYS A 212 15.98 -4.36 9.43
N ARG A 213 15.76 -3.12 9.89
CA ARG A 213 16.28 -1.89 9.27
C ARG A 213 17.78 -1.98 8.99
N ASN A 214 18.57 -2.43 9.96
CA ASN A 214 20.01 -2.57 9.80
C ASN A 214 20.39 -3.64 8.77
N ARG A 215 19.66 -4.77 8.71
CA ARG A 215 19.88 -5.80 7.69
C ARG A 215 19.51 -5.32 6.29
N ILE A 216 18.38 -4.64 6.13
CA ILE A 216 17.97 -4.02 4.85
C ILE A 216 19.02 -3.00 4.42
N TYR A 217 19.49 -2.14 5.33
CA TYR A 217 20.54 -1.17 5.01
C TYR A 217 21.83 -1.84 4.52
N GLN A 218 22.26 -2.94 5.16
CA GLN A 218 23.44 -3.70 4.72
C GLN A 218 23.26 -4.29 3.32
N LEU A 219 22.08 -4.86 3.02
CA LEU A 219 21.75 -5.35 1.68
C LEU A 219 21.82 -4.20 0.65
N LEU A 220 21.11 -3.10 0.90
CA LEU A 220 21.06 -1.96 -0.01
C LEU A 220 22.44 -1.32 -0.22
N LYS A 221 23.24 -1.21 0.84
CA LYS A 221 24.63 -0.74 0.74
C LYS A 221 25.46 -1.65 -0.16
N LYS A 222 25.36 -2.98 -0.02
CA LYS A 222 26.05 -3.93 -0.90
C LYS A 222 25.67 -3.73 -2.37
N LEU A 223 24.38 -3.54 -2.66
CA LEU A 223 23.90 -3.27 -4.03
C LEU A 223 24.49 -1.95 -4.58
N LYS A 224 24.51 -0.89 -3.77
CA LYS A 224 25.11 0.41 -4.15
C LYS A 224 26.62 0.31 -4.36
N ASP A 225 27.34 -0.36 -3.47
CA ASP A 225 28.80 -0.56 -3.58
C ASP A 225 29.16 -1.35 -4.86
N LYS A 226 28.28 -2.26 -5.30
CA LYS A 226 28.41 -3.03 -6.56
C LYS A 226 27.87 -2.29 -7.80
N MET A 227 27.44 -1.03 -7.66
CA MET A 227 26.85 -0.23 -8.74
C MET A 227 25.63 -0.89 -9.41
N VAL A 228 24.85 -1.66 -8.65
CA VAL A 228 23.57 -2.21 -9.12
C VAL A 228 22.59 -1.05 -9.39
N PRO A 229 21.80 -1.10 -10.47
CA PRO A 229 20.85 -0.03 -10.81
C PRO A 229 19.65 -0.08 -9.86
N ILE A 230 19.80 0.57 -8.70
CA ILE A 230 18.75 0.75 -7.69
C ILE A 230 18.58 2.24 -7.38
N ASP A 231 17.33 2.70 -7.49
CA ASP A 231 16.96 4.10 -7.35
C ASP A 231 16.37 4.44 -5.99
N GLY A 232 15.73 3.46 -5.34
CA GLY A 232 15.04 3.71 -4.08
C GLY A 232 14.71 2.47 -3.26
N VAL A 233 14.13 2.74 -2.10
CA VAL A 233 13.57 1.76 -1.18
C VAL A 233 12.09 2.08 -0.91
N GLY A 234 11.26 1.05 -1.00
CA GLY A 234 9.86 1.05 -0.57
C GLY A 234 9.77 0.55 0.87
N LEU A 235 9.14 1.34 1.72
CA LEU A 235 8.82 1.00 3.10
C LEU A 235 7.31 0.70 3.12
N GLN A 236 6.93 -0.59 3.25
CA GLN A 236 5.53 -1.00 3.15
C GLN A 236 4.63 -0.22 4.12
N ALA A 237 5.09 -0.03 5.36
CA ALA A 237 4.36 0.73 6.37
C ALA A 237 3.02 0.11 6.79
N HIS A 238 3.02 -1.23 6.91
CA HIS A 238 1.99 -1.98 7.64
C HIS A 238 2.20 -1.84 9.15
N TRP A 239 1.40 -0.95 9.74
CA TRP A 239 1.61 -0.46 11.10
C TRP A 239 0.35 -0.61 11.95
N SER A 240 0.43 -0.21 13.22
CA SER A 240 -0.71 -0.16 14.12
C SER A 240 -0.82 1.21 14.78
N ILE A 241 -1.93 1.50 15.46
CA ILE A 241 -2.06 2.71 16.27
C ILE A 241 -1.03 2.83 17.41
N TYR A 242 -0.19 1.79 17.62
CA TYR A 242 0.83 1.74 18.66
C TYR A 242 2.26 1.92 18.13
N GLU A 243 2.49 1.82 16.81
CA GLU A 243 3.82 1.85 16.22
C GLU A 243 3.78 2.31 14.74
N PRO A 244 4.86 2.86 14.18
CA PRO A 244 6.12 3.20 14.82
C PRO A 244 6.00 4.47 15.67
N THR A 245 6.99 4.69 16.53
CA THR A 245 7.21 6.03 17.09
C THR A 245 7.72 7.00 16.02
N ARG A 246 7.56 8.30 16.25
CA ARG A 246 8.17 9.35 15.41
C ARG A 246 9.67 9.13 15.22
N HIS A 247 10.37 8.77 16.30
CA HIS A 247 11.82 8.56 16.27
C HIS A 247 12.22 7.41 15.34
N GLU A 248 11.59 6.24 15.47
CA GLU A 248 11.89 5.08 14.62
C GLU A 248 11.60 5.35 13.14
N LEU A 249 10.52 6.08 12.86
CA LEU A 249 10.18 6.48 11.50
C LEU A 249 11.23 7.42 10.90
N GLU A 250 11.62 8.47 11.64
CA GLU A 250 12.66 9.42 11.20
C GLU A 250 14.02 8.73 11.03
N GLU A 251 14.40 7.81 11.93
CA GLU A 251 15.61 7.01 11.78
C GLU A 251 15.59 6.18 10.49
N SER A 252 14.47 5.55 10.18
CA SER A 252 14.32 4.71 8.98
C SER A 252 14.47 5.51 7.70
N ILE A 253 13.76 6.64 7.61
CA ILE A 253 13.85 7.55 6.45
C ILE A 253 15.30 8.03 6.26
N ASN A 254 15.93 8.55 7.32
CA ASN A 254 17.27 9.11 7.24
C ASN A 254 18.33 8.05 6.92
N LYS A 255 18.19 6.84 7.49
CA LYS A 255 19.16 5.77 7.28
C LYS A 255 19.14 5.27 5.85
N PHE A 256 17.98 5.08 5.23
CA PHE A 256 17.97 4.64 3.83
C PHE A 256 18.33 5.77 2.86
N ALA A 257 17.89 7.00 3.14
CA ALA A 257 18.27 8.16 2.34
C ALA A 257 19.79 8.44 2.36
N SER A 258 20.51 8.05 3.41
CA SER A 258 21.98 8.22 3.47
C SER A 258 22.75 7.38 2.44
N LEU A 259 22.10 6.38 1.82
CA LEU A 259 22.64 5.63 0.69
C LEU A 259 22.43 6.33 -0.67
N GLY A 260 21.88 7.54 -0.67
CA GLY A 260 21.48 8.26 -1.88
C GLY A 260 20.25 7.64 -2.57
N LEU A 261 19.46 6.85 -1.83
CA LEU A 261 18.23 6.22 -2.31
C LEU A 261 17.02 7.12 -2.07
N LYS A 262 16.09 7.13 -3.02
CA LYS A 262 14.75 7.69 -2.81
C LYS A 262 13.98 6.81 -1.83
N VAL A 263 13.18 7.42 -0.96
CA VAL A 263 12.27 6.69 -0.06
C VAL A 263 10.85 6.82 -0.58
N GLN A 264 10.09 5.73 -0.57
CA GLN A 264 8.65 5.73 -0.80
C GLN A 264 7.95 4.90 0.27
N PHE A 265 6.81 5.37 0.75
CA PHE A 265 5.91 4.56 1.56
C PHE A 265 4.92 3.89 0.62
N THR A 266 4.87 2.56 0.61
CA THR A 266 4.31 1.81 -0.53
C THR A 266 2.97 1.16 -0.22
N GLU A 267 2.68 0.87 1.05
CA GLU A 267 1.55 0.02 1.46
C GLU A 267 0.95 0.50 2.80
N VAL A 268 0.83 1.82 3.01
CA VAL A 268 0.42 2.42 4.29
C VAL A 268 -0.97 1.94 4.69
N ASP A 269 -1.04 1.30 5.85
CA ASP A 269 -2.26 1.01 6.59
C ASP A 269 -1.95 1.03 8.11
N VAL A 270 -2.93 1.42 8.93
CA VAL A 270 -2.75 1.58 10.39
C VAL A 270 -3.79 0.76 11.11
N SER A 271 -3.41 -0.46 11.48
CA SER A 271 -4.27 -1.37 12.20
C SER A 271 -4.71 -0.82 13.56
N VAL A 272 -5.95 -1.09 13.95
CA VAL A 272 -6.45 -0.74 15.29
C VAL A 272 -6.03 -1.74 16.36
N TYR A 273 -5.40 -2.85 15.95
CA TYR A 273 -4.89 -3.89 16.83
C TYR A 273 -3.37 -3.82 16.96
N PRO A 274 -2.79 -4.32 18.06
CA PRO A 274 -1.36 -4.60 18.12
C PRO A 274 -0.93 -5.52 16.98
N LYS A 275 0.27 -5.32 16.46
CA LYS A 275 0.80 -6.10 15.35
C LYS A 275 0.98 -7.56 15.75
N GLU A 276 0.53 -8.45 14.87
CA GLU A 276 0.76 -9.89 14.99
C GLU A 276 1.34 -10.38 13.66
N HIS A 277 2.43 -11.15 13.72
CA HIS A 277 3.19 -11.56 12.55
C HIS A 277 2.79 -12.93 12.00
N GLU A 278 1.99 -13.68 12.76
CA GLU A 278 1.61 -15.05 12.43
C GLU A 278 0.10 -15.18 12.36
N ARG A 279 -0.36 -15.98 11.39
CA ARG A 279 -1.78 -16.35 11.31
C ARG A 279 -2.17 -17.14 12.54
N ARG A 280 -3.33 -16.82 13.10
CA ARG A 280 -3.95 -17.61 14.17
C ARG A 280 -5.46 -17.61 14.06
N GLU A 281 -6.06 -18.59 14.73
CA GLU A 281 -7.51 -18.67 14.86
C GLU A 281 -8.08 -17.47 15.62
N ARG A 282 -9.31 -17.12 15.26
CA ARG A 282 -10.08 -16.08 15.93
C ARG A 282 -10.49 -16.55 17.33
N ARG A 283 -10.35 -15.67 18.31
CA ARG A 283 -10.78 -15.87 19.71
C ARG A 283 -12.00 -15.01 20.00
N ASP A 284 -12.75 -15.35 21.05
CA ASP A 284 -13.90 -14.54 21.49
C ASP A 284 -13.52 -13.11 21.89
N SER A 285 -12.25 -12.88 22.25
CA SER A 285 -11.70 -11.56 22.56
C SER A 285 -11.37 -10.71 21.33
N ASP A 286 -11.39 -11.28 20.12
CA ASP A 286 -11.13 -10.57 18.86
C ASP A 286 -12.39 -9.80 18.40
N LYS A 287 -12.72 -8.76 19.16
CA LYS A 287 -13.83 -7.86 18.89
C LYS A 287 -13.54 -6.96 17.70
N SER A 288 -14.53 -6.77 16.83
CA SER A 288 -14.47 -5.92 15.63
C SER A 288 -15.09 -4.54 15.87
N GLU A 289 -14.58 -3.82 16.87
CA GLU A 289 -15.11 -2.53 17.32
C GLU A 289 -14.22 -1.36 16.86
N PHE A 290 -14.82 -0.32 16.30
CA PHE A 290 -14.17 0.95 15.97
C PHE A 290 -14.77 2.06 16.84
N THR A 291 -14.34 2.11 18.09
CA THR A 291 -14.87 3.07 19.08
C THR A 291 -14.35 4.48 18.82
N PRO A 292 -15.00 5.54 19.36
CA PRO A 292 -14.48 6.91 19.28
C PRO A 292 -13.04 7.06 19.80
N GLU A 293 -12.68 6.33 20.86
CA GLU A 293 -11.31 6.32 21.39
C GLU A 293 -10.30 5.73 20.40
N ILE A 294 -10.65 4.63 19.73
CA ILE A 294 -9.82 4.02 18.68
C ILE A 294 -9.70 4.98 17.49
N ALA A 295 -10.81 5.62 17.09
CA ALA A 295 -10.80 6.61 16.01
C ALA A 295 -9.88 7.80 16.32
N ASP A 296 -9.86 8.27 17.57
CA ASP A 296 -8.99 9.35 18.03
C ASP A 296 -7.52 8.95 18.01
N LYS A 297 -7.20 7.73 18.50
CA LYS A 297 -5.84 7.18 18.46
C LYS A 297 -5.34 7.02 17.02
N GLN A 298 -6.17 6.45 16.15
CA GLN A 298 -5.82 6.26 14.75
C GLN A 298 -5.62 7.59 14.03
N ALA A 299 -6.49 8.59 14.29
CA ALA A 299 -6.34 9.91 13.70
C ALA A 299 -5.08 10.63 14.17
N ALA A 300 -4.75 10.54 15.46
CA ALA A 300 -3.51 11.09 16.01
C ALA A 300 -2.28 10.42 15.40
N HIS A 301 -2.32 9.09 15.21
CA HIS A 301 -1.21 8.36 14.60
C HIS A 301 -1.01 8.73 13.14
N TYR A 302 -2.06 8.70 12.31
CA TYR A 302 -1.97 9.14 10.92
C TYR A 302 -1.46 10.58 10.79
N LYS A 303 -1.94 11.49 11.65
CA LYS A 303 -1.44 12.87 11.69
C LYS A 303 0.07 12.90 11.95
N MET A 304 0.55 12.16 12.95
CA MET A 304 1.98 12.06 13.26
C MET A 304 2.79 11.53 12.07
N LEU A 305 2.34 10.43 11.45
CA LEU A 305 3.01 9.84 10.28
C LEU A 305 3.15 10.87 9.15
N PHE A 306 2.06 11.55 8.80
CA PHE A 306 2.07 12.52 7.71
C PHE A 306 2.80 13.82 8.04
N GLU A 307 2.86 14.24 9.31
CA GLU A 307 3.78 15.30 9.74
C GLU A 307 5.24 14.93 9.47
N VAL A 308 5.65 13.69 9.79
CA VAL A 308 7.00 13.19 9.48
C VAL A 308 7.21 13.12 7.96
N PHE A 309 6.23 12.63 7.20
CA PHE A 309 6.35 12.55 5.74
C PHE A 309 6.55 13.94 5.12
N ARG A 310 5.80 14.94 5.58
CA ARG A 310 5.95 16.33 5.11
C ARG A 310 7.30 16.93 5.52
N LYS A 311 7.77 16.67 6.74
CA LYS A 311 9.09 17.11 7.23
C LYS A 311 10.23 16.55 6.36
N HIS A 312 10.10 15.33 5.86
CA HIS A 312 11.10 14.62 5.05
C HIS A 312 10.78 14.58 3.56
N ARG A 313 10.02 15.57 3.04
CA ARG A 313 9.66 15.68 1.62
C ARG A 313 10.84 15.80 0.65
N ASP A 314 12.03 16.15 1.16
CA ASP A 314 13.29 16.16 0.42
C ASP A 314 13.80 14.74 0.08
N LYS A 315 13.36 13.73 0.84
CA LYS A 315 13.78 12.32 0.72
C LYS A 315 12.65 11.41 0.23
N ILE A 316 11.40 11.76 0.57
CA ILE A 316 10.21 10.97 0.27
C ILE A 316 9.66 11.38 -1.09
N THR A 317 9.45 10.39 -1.96
CA THR A 317 9.02 10.60 -3.35
C THR A 317 7.66 9.97 -3.69
N GLY A 318 6.94 9.43 -2.70
CA GLY A 318 5.63 8.84 -2.88
C GLY A 318 5.11 8.21 -1.59
N VAL A 319 3.80 8.30 -1.38
CA VAL A 319 3.07 7.62 -0.29
C VAL A 319 1.85 6.93 -0.88
N THR A 320 1.72 5.63 -0.69
CA THR A 320 0.61 4.81 -1.20
C THR A 320 -0.08 4.11 -0.04
N PHE A 321 -1.42 4.13 -0.01
CA PHE A 321 -2.24 3.37 0.94
C PHE A 321 -2.53 1.96 0.43
N TRP A 322 -2.57 0.97 1.33
CA TRP A 322 -2.87 -0.41 0.95
C TRP A 322 -4.35 -0.75 1.17
N ASN A 323 -5.10 -0.73 0.06
CA ASN A 323 -6.56 -0.74 -0.06
C ASN A 323 -7.20 0.67 0.04
N LEU A 324 -8.40 0.80 -0.53
CA LEU A 324 -9.07 2.09 -0.78
C LEU A 324 -9.88 2.60 0.42
N SER A 325 -10.61 1.72 1.08
CA SER A 325 -11.52 2.06 2.18
C SER A 325 -11.70 0.88 3.10
N ASP A 326 -12.18 1.14 4.31
CA ASP A 326 -12.46 0.11 5.32
C ASP A 326 -13.55 -0.86 4.86
N ARG A 327 -14.16 -0.71 3.69
CA ARG A 327 -15.06 -1.74 3.12
C ARG A 327 -14.33 -3.07 2.97
N TYR A 328 -13.09 -3.03 2.50
CA TYR A 328 -12.23 -4.19 2.31
C TYR A 328 -10.80 -3.81 2.65
N SER A 329 -10.21 -4.53 3.61
CA SER A 329 -8.77 -4.56 3.82
C SER A 329 -8.27 -5.99 3.87
N TRP A 330 -7.05 -6.23 3.39
CA TRP A 330 -6.36 -7.51 3.61
C TRP A 330 -6.22 -7.84 5.10
N LEU A 331 -6.14 -6.83 5.96
CA LEU A 331 -6.07 -6.96 7.42
C LEU A 331 -7.36 -7.53 8.04
N ASP A 332 -8.47 -7.53 7.30
CA ASP A 332 -9.69 -8.23 7.73
C ASP A 332 -9.50 -9.76 7.75
N ASN A 333 -8.43 -10.27 7.11
CA ASN A 333 -8.16 -11.70 6.95
C ASN A 333 -6.75 -12.15 7.39
N PHE A 334 -5.89 -11.20 7.74
CA PHE A 334 -4.56 -11.46 8.29
C PHE A 334 -4.30 -10.46 9.42
N PRO A 335 -3.82 -10.89 10.59
CA PRO A 335 -3.42 -12.26 10.95
C PRO A 335 -4.61 -13.14 11.37
N VAL A 336 -5.78 -12.54 11.62
CA VAL A 336 -6.98 -13.23 12.11
C VAL A 336 -8.09 -13.16 11.08
N ALA A 337 -8.51 -14.32 10.57
CA ALA A 337 -9.56 -14.39 9.55
C ALA A 337 -10.91 -13.84 10.07
N GLY A 338 -11.50 -12.90 9.34
CA GLY A 338 -12.82 -12.34 9.63
C GLY A 338 -12.86 -11.30 10.76
N ARG A 339 -11.70 -10.82 11.24
CA ARG A 339 -11.63 -9.73 12.24
C ARG A 339 -11.50 -8.39 11.53
N LYS A 340 -12.56 -7.59 11.54
CA LYS A 340 -12.56 -6.25 10.91
C LYS A 340 -11.51 -5.33 11.52
N ASP A 341 -10.66 -4.72 10.69
CA ASP A 341 -9.51 -3.94 11.17
C ASP A 341 -9.70 -2.40 11.11
N TYR A 342 -10.42 -1.89 10.11
CA TYR A 342 -10.63 -0.46 9.90
C TYR A 342 -9.35 0.39 9.71
N PRO A 343 -8.37 -0.01 8.88
CA PRO A 343 -7.04 0.57 8.93
C PRO A 343 -6.83 1.83 8.08
N LEU A 344 -7.86 2.30 7.34
CA LEU A 344 -7.71 3.27 6.25
C LEU A 344 -8.32 4.64 6.57
N LEU A 345 -8.22 5.58 5.63
CA LEU A 345 -8.75 6.94 5.78
C LEU A 345 -10.24 7.07 5.46
N PHE A 346 -10.81 6.12 4.72
CA PHE A 346 -12.22 6.12 4.33
C PHE A 346 -12.94 4.95 4.98
N ASP A 347 -14.16 5.17 5.45
CA ASP A 347 -14.97 4.13 6.09
C ASP A 347 -15.56 3.13 5.07
N GLN A 348 -16.39 2.19 5.55
CA GLN A 348 -17.01 1.16 4.71
C GLN A 348 -17.95 1.71 3.60
N SER A 349 -18.44 2.93 3.79
CA SER A 349 -19.27 3.65 2.83
C SER A 349 -18.47 4.57 1.90
N GLY A 350 -17.14 4.64 2.07
CA GLY A 350 -16.26 5.51 1.30
C GLY A 350 -16.24 6.96 1.80
N GLN A 351 -16.78 7.23 3.00
CA GLN A 351 -16.76 8.57 3.59
C GLN A 351 -15.46 8.80 4.38
N PRO A 352 -14.93 10.03 4.40
CA PRO A 352 -13.75 10.36 5.20
C PRO A 352 -13.93 10.04 6.69
N LYS A 353 -12.95 9.37 7.30
CA LYS A 353 -12.85 9.17 8.75
C LYS A 353 -12.15 10.37 9.41
N LYS A 354 -12.19 10.45 10.74
CA LYS A 354 -11.40 11.42 11.52
C LYS A 354 -9.91 11.42 11.16
N ALA A 355 -9.37 10.26 10.80
CA ALA A 355 -7.99 10.12 10.34
C ALA A 355 -7.70 10.89 9.03
N PHE A 356 -8.67 11.00 8.12
CA PHE A 356 -8.52 11.76 6.87
C PHE A 356 -8.23 13.24 7.18
N GLU A 357 -8.98 13.84 8.12
CA GLU A 357 -8.81 15.25 8.49
C GLU A 357 -7.40 15.55 9.01
N GLY A 358 -6.84 14.65 9.84
CA GLY A 358 -5.48 14.77 10.36
C GLY A 358 -4.39 14.65 9.29
N VAL A 359 -4.73 14.08 8.13
CA VAL A 359 -3.83 13.96 6.98
C VAL A 359 -3.91 15.16 6.06
N VAL A 360 -5.07 15.79 5.88
CA VAL A 360 -5.25 16.86 4.87
C VAL A 360 -5.27 18.28 5.43
N ASN A 361 -5.55 18.48 6.73
CA ASN A 361 -5.65 19.82 7.34
C ASN A 361 -4.35 20.18 8.07
N PHE A 362 -3.40 20.84 7.37
CA PHE A 362 -2.10 21.26 7.93
C PHE A 362 -1.58 22.57 7.35
#